data_AF-A0AAV2S4Y4-F1
#
_entry.id   AF-A0AAV2S4Y4-F1
#
_cell.length_a   1.000
_cell.length_b   1.000
_cell.length_c   1.000
_cell.angle_alpha   90.00
_cell.angle_beta   90.00
_cell.angle_gamma   90.00
#
_symmetry.space_group_name_H-M   'P 1'
#
loop_
_entity.id
_entity.type
_entity.pdbx_description
1 polymer ?
#
loop_
_entity_poly.entity_id
_entity_poly.type
_entity_poly.pdbx_seq_one_letter_code
_entity_poly.pdbx_strand_id
1 'polypeptide(L)'
;MRSIECLKKDIQKENEVKHRIKETVSGLEEKRRFIESAIQKIQTSKTNNEIYNIHEDVKRKLQMLTLCQDDATENSNINDPPPTEELIRVEKVEKALVGLGLWIKQRLQAKAPIIISEIIPGSAADRHGGLKLGDRLLSINGISMENRSVRDAAKQLRCATGKVTLDVRYMPGALEDFKSEGSCRCKC
;
A
#
# COMPACT_ATOMS: atom_id res chain seq x y z
N MET A 1 9.37 59.51 15.27
CA MET A 1 9.39 58.64 16.47
C MET A 1 8.20 57.70 16.39
N ARG A 2 8.38 56.37 16.51
CA ARG A 2 7.22 55.46 16.58
C ARG A 2 6.47 55.72 17.89
N SER A 3 5.17 55.95 17.85
CA SER A 3 4.36 56.15 19.06
C SER A 3 4.44 54.91 19.97
N ILE A 4 4.51 55.13 21.28
CA ILE A 4 4.60 54.07 22.30
C ILE A 4 3.49 53.01 22.14
N GLU A 5 2.31 53.41 21.65
CA GLU A 5 1.21 52.49 21.33
C GLU A 5 1.54 51.47 20.23
N CYS A 6 2.36 51.85 19.24
CA CYS A 6 2.80 50.94 18.19
C CYS A 6 3.74 49.87 18.75
N LEU A 7 4.70 50.27 19.60
CA LEU A 7 5.63 49.35 20.25
C LEU A 7 4.91 48.36 21.18
N LYS A 8 3.85 48.79 21.88
CA LYS A 8 3.03 47.89 22.71
C LYS A 8 2.31 46.82 21.87
N LYS A 9 1.81 47.17 20.68
CA LYS A 9 1.17 46.22 19.76
C LYS A 9 2.16 45.21 19.17
N ASP A 10 3.38 45.66 18.89
CA ASP A 10 4.43 44.77 18.37
C ASP A 10 4.88 43.75 19.45
N ILE A 11 5.09 44.20 20.70
CA ILE A 11 5.39 43.32 21.84
C ILE A 11 4.25 42.31 22.10
N GLN A 12 2.99 42.74 21.96
CA GLN A 12 1.84 41.85 22.13
C GLN A 12 1.85 40.71 21.11
N LYS A 13 2.13 41.02 19.84
CA LYS A 13 2.26 40.02 18.77
C LYS A 13 3.40 39.04 19.04
N GLU A 14 4.56 39.53 19.51
CA GLU A 14 5.67 38.66 19.89
C GLU A 14 5.31 37.70 21.03
N ASN A 15 4.54 38.15 22.01
CA ASN A 15 4.07 37.30 23.11
C ASN A 15 3.07 36.23 22.66
N GLU A 16 2.18 36.55 21.71
CA GLU A 16 1.27 35.58 21.11
C GLU A 16 2.04 34.51 20.33
N VAL A 17 3.05 34.90 19.55
CA VAL A 17 3.94 33.96 18.85
C VAL A 17 4.67 33.07 19.86
N LYS A 18 5.20 33.65 20.94
CA LYS A 18 5.86 32.91 22.02
C LYS A 18 4.92 31.88 22.66
N HIS A 19 3.65 32.23 22.88
CA HIS A 19 2.65 31.30 23.42
C HIS A 19 2.43 30.11 22.49
N ARG A 20 2.20 30.37 21.20
CA ARG A 20 1.98 29.32 20.19
C ARG A 20 3.17 28.38 20.06
N ILE A 21 4.40 28.91 20.14
CA ILE A 21 5.62 28.10 20.16
C ILE A 21 5.64 27.21 21.41
N LYS A 22 5.33 27.76 22.59
CA LYS A 22 5.29 26.98 23.84
C LYS A 22 4.28 25.84 23.80
N GLU A 23 3.08 26.08 23.26
CA GLU A 23 2.06 25.05 23.08
C GLU A 23 2.53 23.94 22.12
N THR A 24 3.15 24.33 21.00
CA THR A 24 3.70 23.38 20.02
C THR A 24 4.80 22.52 20.63
N VAL A 25 5.73 23.14 21.36
CA VAL A 25 6.83 22.43 22.05
C VAL A 25 6.27 21.44 23.08
N SER A 26 5.31 21.85 23.91
CA SER A 26 4.64 20.97 24.87
C SER A 26 4.01 19.76 24.19
N GLY A 27 3.35 19.96 23.05
CA GLY A 27 2.77 18.87 22.26
C GLY A 27 3.81 17.93 21.65
N LEU A 28 4.99 18.42 21.27
CA LEU A 28 6.09 17.58 20.78
C LEU A 28 6.75 16.78 21.90
N GLU A 29 6.90 17.37 23.09
CA GLU A 29 7.47 16.69 24.26
C GLU A 29 6.59 15.52 24.74
N GLU A 30 5.26 15.66 24.68
CA GLU A 30 4.34 14.56 24.98
C GLU A 30 4.51 13.39 24.01
N LYS A 31 4.63 13.68 22.70
CA LYS A 31 4.86 12.67 21.67
C LYS A 31 6.19 11.96 21.87
N ARG A 32 7.25 12.71 22.20
CA ARG A 32 8.56 12.13 22.51
C ARG A 32 8.47 11.14 23.67
N ARG A 33 7.83 11.53 24.78
CA ARG A 33 7.62 10.64 25.94
C ARG A 33 6.85 9.37 25.58
N PHE A 34 5.86 9.48 24.70
CA PHE A 34 5.09 8.33 24.26
C PHE A 34 5.91 7.34 23.43
N ILE A 35 6.72 7.84 22.48
CA ILE A 35 7.61 7.00 21.67
C ILE A 35 8.66 6.32 22.55
N GLU A 36 9.28 7.06 23.47
CA GLU A 36 10.25 6.50 24.44
C GLU A 36 9.62 5.38 25.27
N SER A 37 8.39 5.57 25.76
CA SER A 37 7.66 4.54 26.49
C SER A 37 7.35 3.31 25.63
N ALA A 38 6.99 3.49 24.37
CA ALA A 38 6.72 2.38 23.45
C ALA A 38 7.98 1.55 23.14
N ILE A 39 9.12 2.22 22.91
CA ILE A 39 10.42 1.55 22.70
C ILE A 39 10.77 0.69 23.91
N GLN A 40 10.60 1.23 25.12
CA GLN A 40 10.86 0.48 26.36
C GLN A 40 9.97 -0.77 26.45
N LYS A 41 8.68 -0.65 26.09
CA LYS A 41 7.74 -1.79 26.10
C LYS A 41 8.15 -2.87 25.10
N ILE A 42 8.54 -2.48 23.87
CA ILE A 42 9.02 -3.40 22.84
C ILE A 42 10.24 -4.19 23.35
N GLN A 43 11.18 -3.52 24.01
CA GLN A 43 12.37 -4.17 24.58
C GLN A 43 12.05 -5.18 25.68
N THR A 44 10.96 -4.96 26.44
CA THR A 44 10.53 -5.88 27.53
C THR A 44 9.57 -6.97 27.07
N SER A 45 9.06 -6.90 25.84
CA SER A 45 8.05 -7.83 25.34
C SER A 45 8.63 -9.21 25.02
N LYS A 46 7.82 -10.24 25.27
CA LYS A 46 8.23 -11.66 25.08
C LYS A 46 7.61 -12.30 23.84
N THR A 47 6.68 -11.61 23.18
CA THR A 47 5.93 -12.15 22.04
C THR A 47 5.83 -11.14 20.90
N ASN A 48 5.82 -11.64 19.66
CA ASN A 48 5.67 -10.80 18.46
C ASN A 48 4.31 -10.09 18.41
N ASN A 49 3.27 -10.68 19.03
CA ASN A 49 1.94 -10.07 19.08
C ASN A 49 1.89 -8.83 19.97
N GLU A 50 2.63 -8.82 21.09
CA GLU A 50 2.76 -7.63 21.95
C GLU A 50 3.48 -6.50 21.21
N ILE A 51 4.58 -6.82 20.52
CA ILE A 51 5.34 -5.84 19.73
C ILE A 51 4.46 -5.25 18.61
N TYR A 52 3.68 -6.08 17.92
CA TYR A 52 2.75 -5.62 16.89
C TYR A 52 1.67 -4.68 17.45
N ASN A 53 1.08 -5.01 18.59
CA ASN A 53 0.07 -4.15 19.23
C ASN A 53 0.68 -2.81 19.67
N ILE A 54 1.90 -2.81 20.20
CA ILE A 54 2.61 -1.57 20.57
C ILE A 54 2.91 -0.73 19.32
N HIS A 55 3.33 -1.37 18.22
CA HIS A 55 3.57 -0.69 16.95
C HIS A 55 2.28 -0.03 16.41
N GLU A 56 1.16 -0.73 16.44
CA GLU A 56 -0.14 -0.20 16.00
C GLU A 56 -0.63 0.94 16.90
N ASP A 57 -0.39 0.89 18.21
CA ASP A 57 -0.73 1.99 19.12
C ASP A 57 0.13 3.24 18.86
N VAL A 58 1.42 3.06 18.53
CA VAL A 58 2.30 4.14 18.09
C VAL A 58 1.84 4.72 16.76
N LYS A 59 1.53 3.86 15.81
CA LYS A 59 1.00 4.26 14.50
C LYS A 59 -0.29 5.07 14.66
N ARG A 60 -1.27 4.59 15.43
CA ARG A 60 -2.54 5.31 15.68
C ARG A 60 -2.32 6.65 16.37
N LYS A 61 -1.46 6.71 17.38
CA LYS A 61 -1.21 7.96 18.13
C LYS A 61 -0.44 8.99 17.29
N LEU A 62 0.39 8.55 16.36
CA LEU A 62 1.08 9.42 15.39
C LEU A 62 0.18 9.81 14.21
N GLN A 63 -0.72 8.92 13.76
CA GLN A 63 -1.64 9.14 12.64
C GLN A 63 -2.66 10.26 12.92
N MET A 64 -3.00 10.53 14.18
CA MET A 64 -3.88 11.63 14.59
C MET A 64 -3.34 13.05 14.27
N LEU A 65 -2.07 13.18 13.85
CA LEU A 65 -1.44 14.47 13.59
C LEU A 65 -1.34 14.80 12.09
N THR A 66 -1.68 13.86 11.22
CA THR A 66 -1.56 14.02 9.77
C THR A 66 -2.97 14.09 9.18
N LEU A 67 -3.45 15.30 8.89
CA LEU A 67 -4.57 15.50 7.96
C LEU A 67 -4.05 15.24 6.54
N CYS A 68 -3.99 13.97 6.17
CA CYS A 68 -4.08 13.41 4.82
C CYS A 68 -3.98 11.89 4.99
N GLN A 69 -4.94 11.16 4.42
CA GLN A 69 -4.94 9.70 4.41
C GLN A 69 -3.78 9.22 3.55
N ASP A 70 -2.86 8.45 4.14
CA ASP A 70 -2.04 7.49 3.41
C ASP A 70 -1.79 6.29 4.34
N ASP A 71 -2.40 5.17 3.99
CA ASP A 71 -2.27 3.90 4.69
C ASP A 71 -0.92 3.22 4.35
N ALA A 72 -0.13 2.97 5.41
CA ALA A 72 0.70 1.76 5.63
C ALA A 72 1.98 1.54 4.76
N THR A 73 3.17 1.20 5.27
CA THR A 73 3.78 1.10 6.61
C THR A 73 5.30 0.85 6.42
N GLU A 74 6.09 1.15 7.46
CA GLU A 74 7.26 0.38 7.95
C GLU A 74 8.60 0.33 7.19
N ASN A 75 9.64 0.45 8.02
CA ASN A 75 11.05 0.60 7.73
C ASN A 75 11.74 -0.76 7.87
N SER A 76 12.48 -1.21 6.85
CA SER A 76 13.54 -2.20 7.02
C SER A 76 14.69 -1.99 6.02
N ASN A 77 15.87 -1.72 6.58
CA ASN A 77 17.22 -1.98 6.05
C ASN A 77 17.78 -1.14 4.88
N ILE A 78 18.92 -0.46 5.14
CA ILE A 78 19.63 0.50 4.26
C ILE A 78 20.37 -0.16 3.08
N ASN A 79 20.11 -1.44 2.78
CA ASN A 79 20.65 -2.11 1.58
C ASN A 79 19.57 -2.62 0.62
N ASP A 80 18.29 -2.38 0.92
CA ASP A 80 17.22 -2.69 -0.01
C ASP A 80 17.06 -1.52 -0.99
N PRO A 81 17.05 -1.76 -2.32
CA PRO A 81 16.70 -0.72 -3.28
C PRO A 81 15.34 -0.12 -2.85
N PRO A 82 15.17 1.22 -2.94
CA PRO A 82 14.00 1.91 -2.41
C PRO A 82 12.73 1.20 -2.85
N PRO A 83 11.72 1.04 -1.96
CA PRO A 83 10.43 0.47 -2.33
C PRO A 83 9.96 1.28 -3.52
N THR A 84 9.97 0.67 -4.69
CA THR A 84 9.47 1.33 -5.88
C THR A 84 8.01 1.48 -5.56
N GLU A 85 7.56 2.71 -5.35
CA GLU A 85 6.15 3.02 -5.17
C GLU A 85 5.46 2.43 -6.40
N GLU A 86 4.91 1.22 -6.25
CA GLU A 86 4.41 0.42 -7.37
C GLU A 86 3.11 1.08 -7.82
N LEU A 87 3.30 2.07 -8.67
CA LEU A 87 2.27 2.84 -9.32
C LEU A 87 1.24 1.87 -9.88
N ILE A 88 -0.02 2.13 -9.55
CA ILE A 88 -1.13 1.45 -10.20
C ILE A 88 -1.06 1.83 -11.67
N ARG A 89 -0.87 0.84 -12.53
CA ARG A 89 -0.85 1.00 -13.98
C ARG A 89 -2.23 0.70 -14.52
N VAL A 90 -2.69 1.56 -15.43
CA VAL A 90 -3.98 1.40 -16.11
C VAL A 90 -3.72 0.91 -17.53
N GLU A 91 -3.94 -0.37 -17.77
CA GLU A 91 -3.67 -1.01 -19.05
C GLU A 91 -4.96 -1.21 -19.85
N LYS A 92 -5.00 -0.69 -21.09
CA LYS A 92 -6.20 -0.75 -21.94
C LYS A 92 -5.97 -1.72 -23.10
N VAL A 93 -6.34 -2.98 -22.90
CA VAL A 93 -6.10 -4.07 -23.85
C VAL A 93 -7.32 -4.29 -24.74
N GLU A 94 -7.12 -4.35 -26.05
CA GLU A 94 -8.18 -4.73 -26.99
C GLU A 94 -8.37 -6.25 -26.98
N LYS A 95 -9.57 -6.70 -26.58
CA LYS A 95 -9.91 -8.12 -26.55
C LYS A 95 -10.05 -8.66 -27.97
N ALA A 96 -9.23 -9.65 -28.30
CA ALA A 96 -9.35 -10.39 -29.53
C ALA A 96 -10.50 -11.40 -29.48
N LEU A 97 -10.85 -12.01 -30.62
CA LEU A 97 -11.86 -13.06 -30.71
C LEU A 97 -11.61 -14.24 -29.75
N VAL A 98 -10.34 -14.58 -29.56
CA VAL A 98 -9.89 -15.65 -28.65
C VAL A 98 -9.77 -15.21 -27.19
N GLY A 99 -10.06 -13.95 -26.88
CA GLY A 99 -9.92 -13.34 -25.55
C GLY A 99 -8.66 -12.50 -25.41
N LEU A 100 -8.23 -12.29 -24.16
CA LEU A 100 -7.06 -11.48 -23.82
C LEU A 100 -5.75 -12.28 -23.87
N GLY A 101 -5.81 -13.60 -23.62
CA GLY A 101 -4.64 -14.48 -23.61
C GLY A 101 -3.77 -14.35 -22.36
N LEU A 102 -4.40 -14.20 -21.19
CA LEU A 102 -3.76 -14.16 -19.88
C LEU A 102 -4.43 -15.14 -18.92
N TRP A 103 -3.68 -15.65 -17.96
CA TRP A 103 -4.15 -16.60 -16.94
C TRP A 103 -4.10 -15.95 -15.56
N ILE A 104 -5.22 -15.94 -14.86
CA ILE A 104 -5.31 -15.41 -13.49
C ILE A 104 -5.38 -16.53 -12.45
N LYS A 105 -4.75 -16.32 -11.30
CA LYS A 105 -4.79 -17.23 -10.14
C LYS A 105 -5.04 -16.43 -8.85
N GLN A 106 -5.56 -17.12 -7.83
CA GLN A 106 -5.80 -16.57 -6.49
C GLN A 106 -5.55 -17.68 -5.47
N ARG A 107 -4.96 -17.36 -4.31
CA ARG A 107 -4.80 -18.33 -3.22
C ARG A 107 -6.14 -18.62 -2.55
N LEU A 108 -6.22 -19.75 -1.85
CA LEU A 108 -7.40 -20.14 -1.07
C LEU A 108 -7.57 -19.36 0.24
N GLN A 109 -6.60 -18.51 0.60
CA GLN A 109 -6.68 -17.67 1.80
C GLN A 109 -7.75 -16.59 1.64
N ALA A 110 -8.46 -16.30 2.74
CA ALA A 110 -9.43 -15.20 2.76
C ALA A 110 -8.74 -13.89 2.37
N LYS A 111 -9.27 -13.21 1.35
CA LYS A 111 -8.76 -11.94 0.80
C LYS A 111 -7.43 -12.01 0.05
N ALA A 112 -7.02 -13.18 -0.43
CA ALA A 112 -5.84 -13.29 -1.29
C ALA A 112 -5.98 -12.45 -2.58
N PRO A 113 -4.91 -11.82 -3.07
CA PRO A 113 -4.93 -11.06 -4.32
C PRO A 113 -5.10 -11.98 -5.54
N ILE A 114 -5.75 -11.45 -6.58
CA ILE A 114 -5.82 -12.09 -7.89
C ILE A 114 -4.59 -11.62 -8.67
N ILE A 115 -3.81 -12.57 -9.20
CA ILE A 115 -2.56 -12.27 -9.92
C ILE A 115 -2.56 -12.82 -11.34
N ILE A 116 -1.78 -12.21 -12.22
CA ILE A 116 -1.47 -12.75 -13.55
C ILE A 116 -0.36 -13.79 -13.41
N SER A 117 -0.70 -15.05 -13.66
CA SER A 117 0.20 -16.18 -13.56
C SER A 117 0.92 -16.52 -14.86
N GLU A 118 0.31 -16.21 -16.01
CA GLU A 118 0.86 -16.52 -17.33
C GLU A 118 0.27 -15.58 -18.38
N ILE A 119 1.06 -15.25 -19.40
CA ILE A 119 0.66 -14.47 -20.58
C ILE A 119 1.02 -15.32 -21.80
N ILE A 120 0.06 -15.54 -22.68
CA ILE A 120 0.23 -16.38 -23.88
C ILE A 120 1.02 -15.57 -24.93
N PRO A 121 2.16 -16.08 -25.44
CA PRO A 121 2.92 -15.40 -26.49
C PRO A 121 2.08 -15.13 -27.74
N GLY A 122 2.20 -13.93 -28.31
CA GLY A 122 1.44 -13.51 -29.49
C GLY A 122 -0.03 -13.20 -29.24
N SER A 123 -0.50 -13.24 -27.99
CA SER A 123 -1.86 -12.85 -27.61
C SER A 123 -2.08 -11.33 -27.58
N ALA A 124 -3.31 -10.89 -27.34
CA ALA A 124 -3.61 -9.47 -27.18
C ALA A 124 -2.92 -8.86 -25.94
N ALA A 125 -2.84 -9.60 -24.85
CA ALA A 125 -2.13 -9.19 -23.63
C ALA A 125 -0.61 -9.08 -23.84
N ASP A 126 -0.02 -10.03 -24.58
CA ASP A 126 1.40 -10.05 -24.89
C ASP A 126 1.80 -8.88 -25.82
N ARG A 127 1.05 -8.69 -26.92
CA ARG A 127 1.28 -7.58 -27.87
C ARG A 127 1.10 -6.21 -27.25
N HIS A 128 0.25 -6.10 -26.23
CA HIS A 128 0.07 -4.86 -25.49
C HIS A 128 1.34 -4.49 -24.68
N GLY A 129 2.11 -5.47 -24.20
CA GLY A 129 3.41 -5.27 -23.54
C GLY A 129 3.37 -4.61 -22.16
N GLY A 130 2.24 -3.98 -21.79
CA GLY A 130 2.05 -3.40 -20.46
C GLY A 130 1.96 -4.46 -19.36
N LEU A 131 1.26 -5.57 -19.59
CA LEU A 131 0.99 -6.58 -18.57
C LEU A 131 2.22 -7.47 -18.30
N LYS A 132 2.47 -7.77 -17.02
CA LYS A 132 3.59 -8.62 -16.59
C LYS A 132 3.13 -9.77 -15.71
N LEU A 133 3.93 -10.84 -15.71
CA LEU A 133 3.74 -11.95 -14.77
C LEU A 133 3.96 -11.44 -13.34
N GLY A 134 3.06 -11.84 -12.44
CA GLY A 134 3.05 -11.33 -11.05
C GLY A 134 2.33 -9.99 -10.89
N ASP A 135 1.78 -9.39 -11.95
CA ASP A 135 0.87 -8.25 -11.79
C ASP A 135 -0.36 -8.68 -10.97
N ARG A 136 -0.62 -7.98 -9.86
CA ARG A 136 -1.86 -8.05 -9.10
C ARG A 136 -2.94 -7.28 -9.84
N LEU A 137 -4.09 -7.92 -10.04
CA LEU A 137 -5.27 -7.32 -10.63
C LEU A 137 -6.10 -6.60 -9.55
N LEU A 138 -6.22 -5.28 -9.70
CA LEU A 138 -6.98 -4.42 -8.77
C LEU A 138 -8.39 -4.15 -9.29
N SER A 139 -8.55 -3.90 -10.59
CA SER A 139 -9.87 -3.66 -11.18
C SER A 139 -9.97 -4.18 -12.62
N ILE A 140 -11.20 -4.48 -13.06
CA ILE A 140 -11.53 -4.77 -14.46
C ILE A 140 -12.67 -3.83 -14.88
N ASN A 141 -12.43 -2.99 -15.88
CA ASN A 141 -13.39 -2.00 -16.38
C ASN A 141 -13.98 -1.12 -15.25
N GLY A 142 -13.15 -0.73 -14.28
CA GLY A 142 -13.56 0.08 -13.13
C GLY A 142 -14.27 -0.71 -12.01
N ILE A 143 -14.50 -2.01 -12.18
CA ILE A 143 -15.03 -2.87 -11.12
C ILE A 143 -13.86 -3.36 -10.28
N SER A 144 -13.85 -3.01 -8.99
CA SER A 144 -12.81 -3.47 -8.05
C SER A 144 -12.86 -4.99 -7.88
N MET A 145 -11.68 -5.60 -7.95
CA MET A 145 -11.42 -7.02 -7.71
C MET A 145 -10.98 -7.29 -6.27
N GLU A 146 -10.89 -6.26 -5.43
CA GLU A 146 -10.58 -6.44 -4.02
C GLU A 146 -11.71 -7.21 -3.32
N ASN A 147 -11.35 -8.23 -2.53
CA ASN A 147 -12.29 -9.15 -1.89
C ASN A 147 -13.23 -9.93 -2.84
N ARG A 148 -12.93 -9.97 -4.15
CA ARG A 148 -13.64 -10.80 -5.13
C ARG A 148 -12.94 -12.14 -5.33
N SER A 149 -13.70 -13.11 -5.82
CA SER A 149 -13.15 -14.41 -6.20
C SER A 149 -12.53 -14.38 -7.60
N VAL A 150 -11.56 -15.24 -7.86
CA VAL A 150 -10.98 -15.45 -9.20
C VAL A 150 -12.05 -15.86 -10.21
N ARG A 151 -13.12 -16.52 -9.77
CA ARG A 151 -14.27 -16.89 -10.61
C ARG A 151 -15.01 -15.64 -11.09
N ASP A 152 -15.21 -14.66 -10.22
CA ASP A 152 -15.86 -13.38 -10.56
C ASP A 152 -14.99 -12.58 -11.53
N ALA A 153 -13.70 -12.46 -11.26
CA ALA A 153 -12.76 -11.80 -12.17
C ALA A 153 -12.76 -12.46 -13.56
N ALA A 154 -12.70 -13.80 -13.60
CA ALA A 154 -12.76 -14.55 -14.85
C ALA A 154 -14.09 -14.33 -15.59
N LYS A 155 -15.21 -14.19 -14.87
CA LYS A 155 -16.51 -13.85 -15.46
C LYS A 155 -16.47 -12.44 -16.07
N GLN A 156 -15.91 -11.46 -15.37
CA GLN A 156 -15.80 -10.08 -15.89
C GLN A 156 -14.93 -10.02 -17.16
N LEU A 157 -13.77 -10.70 -17.18
CA LEU A 157 -12.91 -10.77 -18.36
C LEU A 157 -13.61 -11.46 -19.56
N ARG A 158 -14.40 -12.50 -19.29
CA ARG A 158 -15.19 -13.20 -20.33
C ARG A 158 -16.33 -12.34 -20.87
N CYS A 159 -17.05 -11.62 -20.01
CA CYS A 159 -18.17 -10.76 -20.41
C CYS A 159 -17.74 -9.45 -21.05
N ALA A 160 -16.53 -8.95 -20.77
CA ALA A 160 -16.02 -7.74 -21.38
C ALA A 160 -15.91 -7.89 -22.91
N THR A 161 -16.23 -6.83 -23.65
CA THR A 161 -16.15 -6.79 -25.11
C THR A 161 -15.35 -5.57 -25.55
N GLY A 162 -14.70 -5.64 -26.72
CA GLY A 162 -13.89 -4.54 -27.23
C GLY A 162 -12.68 -4.25 -26.33
N LYS A 163 -12.59 -3.03 -25.81
CA LYS A 163 -11.45 -2.57 -25.00
C LYS A 163 -11.68 -2.84 -23.51
N VAL A 164 -10.76 -3.59 -22.90
CA VAL A 164 -10.77 -3.93 -21.48
C VAL A 164 -9.75 -3.06 -20.75
N THR A 165 -10.18 -2.36 -19.71
CA THR A 165 -9.31 -1.56 -18.84
C THR A 165 -8.96 -2.38 -17.60
N LEU A 166 -7.68 -2.55 -17.32
CA LEU A 166 -7.18 -3.31 -16.19
C LEU A 166 -6.32 -2.40 -15.32
N ASP A 167 -6.70 -2.25 -14.06
CA ASP A 167 -5.82 -1.61 -13.08
C ASP A 167 -4.96 -2.70 -12.45
N VAL A 168 -3.66 -2.60 -12.65
CA VAL A 168 -2.69 -3.59 -12.21
C VAL A 168 -1.58 -2.96 -11.40
N ARG A 169 -1.07 -3.72 -10.44
CA ARG A 169 0.14 -3.37 -9.70
C ARG A 169 1.13 -4.51 -9.86
N TYR A 170 2.34 -4.22 -10.30
CA TYR A 170 3.39 -5.24 -10.31
C TYR A 170 3.55 -5.78 -8.89
N MET A 171 3.66 -7.10 -8.69
CA MET A 171 3.90 -7.70 -7.37
C MET A 171 4.65 -9.02 -7.57
N PRO A 172 5.96 -8.99 -7.83
CA PRO A 172 6.72 -10.20 -8.17
C PRO A 172 6.67 -11.25 -7.05
N GLY A 173 6.72 -10.81 -5.78
CA GLY A 173 6.63 -11.69 -4.62
C GLY A 173 5.32 -12.48 -4.55
N ALA A 174 4.23 -11.92 -5.09
CA ALA A 174 2.94 -12.62 -5.12
C ALA A 174 2.96 -13.83 -6.05
N LEU A 175 3.83 -13.88 -7.08
CA LEU A 175 3.96 -15.02 -8.01
C LEU A 175 4.88 -16.12 -7.47
N GLU A 176 5.96 -15.75 -6.78
CA GLU A 176 6.93 -16.69 -6.17
C GLU A 176 6.25 -17.61 -5.16
N ASP A 177 5.33 -17.01 -4.44
CA ASP A 177 4.42 -17.58 -3.47
C ASP A 177 3.52 -18.73 -4.01
N PHE A 178 3.25 -18.79 -5.32
CA PHE A 178 2.50 -19.91 -5.93
C PHE A 178 3.38 -20.99 -6.52
N LYS A 179 4.67 -20.71 -6.76
CA LYS A 179 5.61 -21.71 -7.28
C LYS A 179 6.02 -22.73 -6.19
N SER A 180 5.93 -22.36 -4.92
CA SER A 180 6.26 -23.21 -3.77
C SER A 180 5.21 -24.29 -3.46
N GLU A 181 3.93 -24.09 -3.82
CA GLU A 181 2.86 -25.10 -3.66
C GLU A 181 2.89 -26.21 -4.73
N GLY A 182 3.77 -26.12 -5.74
CA GLY A 182 3.89 -27.08 -6.83
C GLY A 182 4.92 -28.20 -6.63
N SER A 183 5.63 -28.25 -5.50
CA SER A 183 6.57 -29.35 -5.22
C SER A 183 5.89 -30.49 -4.45
N CYS A 184 4.92 -31.15 -5.05
CA CYS A 184 4.67 -32.54 -4.69
C CYS A 184 5.91 -33.36 -5.09
N ARG A 185 6.87 -33.46 -4.16
CA ARG A 185 7.85 -34.55 -4.15
C ARG A 185 7.08 -35.82 -3.80
N CYS A 186 6.40 -36.41 -4.78
CA CYS A 186 6.19 -37.84 -4.74
C CYS A 186 7.58 -38.47 -4.83
N LYS A 187 8.20 -38.72 -3.67
CA LYS A 187 9.23 -39.75 -3.57
C LYS A 187 8.51 -41.06 -3.87
N CYS A 188 8.73 -41.57 -5.07
CA CYS A 188 8.67 -42.99 -5.33
C CYS A 188 9.63 -43.74 -4.40
#